data_AF-A0A1S9BXB6-F1
#
_entry.id   AF-A0A1S9BXB6-F1
#
_cell.length_a   1.000
_cell.length_b   1.000
_cell.length_c   1.000
_cell.angle_alpha   90.00
_cell.angle_beta   90.00
_cell.angle_gamma   90.00
#
_symmetry.space_group_name_H-M   'P 1'
#
loop_
_entity.id
_entity.type
_entity.pdbx_description
1 polymer ?
#
loop_
_entity_poly.entity_id
_entity_poly.type
_entity_poly.pdbx_seq_one_letter_code
_entity_poly.pdbx_strand_id
1 'polypeptide(L)' 'MTLKRILAIIALIVIAILLVLLLFFAFTGAKKEYILAVMFCLIVVPSVIYVFIWFTNLTKK' A
#
# COMPACT_ATOMS: atom_id res chain seq x y z
N MET A 1 3.95 -20.02 9.87
CA MET A 1 3.24 -18.73 9.76
C MET A 1 2.03 -18.95 8.87
N THR A 2 0.82 -18.61 9.33
CA THR A 2 -0.40 -18.75 8.51
C THR A 2 -0.33 -17.82 7.29
N LEU A 3 -0.80 -18.29 6.12
CA LEU A 3 -0.80 -17.55 4.85
C LEU A 3 -1.40 -16.13 4.98
N LYS A 4 -2.45 -16.02 5.80
CA LYS A 4 -3.12 -14.76 6.18
C LYS A 4 -2.14 -13.73 6.79
N ARG A 5 -1.22 -14.21 7.63
CA ARG A 5 -0.24 -13.40 8.35
C ARG A 5 0.89 -12.93 7.43
N ILE A 6 1.29 -13.76 6.47
CA ILE A 6 2.27 -13.38 5.44
C ILE A 6 1.70 -12.27 4.55
N LEU A 7 0.44 -12.40 4.12
CA LEU A 7 -0.23 -11.40 3.29
C LEU A 7 -0.36 -10.05 4.00
N ALA A 8 -0.68 -10.06 5.29
CA ALA A 8 -0.74 -8.85 6.12
C ALA A 8 0.63 -8.18 6.29
N ILE A 9 1.70 -8.97 6.47
CA ILE A 9 3.08 -8.44 6.57
C ILE A 9 3.52 -7.82 5.25
N ILE A 10 3.23 -8.46 4.12
CA ILE A 10 3.55 -7.93 2.78
C ILE A 10 2.82 -6.60 2.54
N ALA A 11 1.52 -6.52 2.86
CA ALA A 11 0.75 -5.29 2.75
C ALA A 11 1.34 -4.14 3.58
N LEU A 12 1.75 -4.45 4.82
CA LEU A 12 2.41 -3.49 5.72
C LEU A 12 3.73 -2.98 5.14
N ILE A 13 4.56 -3.87 4.59
CA ILE A 13 5.83 -3.51 3.96
C ILE A 13 5.61 -2.61 2.75
N VAL A 14 4.62 -2.92 1.90
CA VAL A 14 4.29 -2.11 0.72
C VAL A 14 3.86 -0.70 1.14
N ILE A 15 2.97 -0.57 2.14
CA ILE A 15 2.52 0.73 2.65
C ILE A 15 3.71 1.53 3.24
N ALA A 16 4.59 0.88 3.98
CA ALA A 16 5.77 1.53 4.55
C ALA A 16 6.70 2.09 3.45
N ILE A 17 6.94 1.32 2.39
CA ILE A 17 7.75 1.76 1.24
C ILE A 17 7.08 2.96 0.54
N LEU A 18 5.76 2.92 0.32
CA LEU A 18 5.05 4.05 -0.29
C LEU A 18 5.14 5.33 0.55
N LEU A 19 5.08 5.22 1.89
CA LEU A 19 5.24 6.38 2.78
C LEU A 19 6.64 6.98 2.72
N VAL A 20 7.68 6.13 2.66
CA VAL A 20 9.07 6.58 2.50
C VAL A 20 9.26 7.29 1.15
N LEU A 21 8.69 6.75 0.06
CA LEU A 21 8.70 7.42 -1.24
C LEU A 21 7.97 8.77 -1.19
N LEU A 22 6.82 8.84 -0.52
CA LEU A 22 6.07 10.10 -0.39
C LEU A 22 6.90 11.16 0.35
N LEU A 23 7.54 10.79 1.46
CA LEU A 23 8.45 11.68 2.18
C LEU A 23 9.61 12.12 1.29
N PHE A 24 10.23 11.19 0.56
CA PHE A 24 11.33 11.51 -0.35
C PHE A 24 10.90 12.50 -1.44
N PHE A 25 9.76 12.28 -2.10
CA PHE A 25 9.22 13.19 -3.11
C PHE A 25 8.77 14.53 -2.54
N ALA A 26 8.25 14.56 -1.31
CA ALA A 26 7.86 15.79 -0.61
C ALA A 26 9.09 16.65 -0.25
N PHE A 27 10.19 16.04 0.18
CA PHE A 27 11.42 16.77 0.55
C PHE A 27 12.30 17.15 -0.65
N THR A 28 12.26 16.39 -1.75
CA THR A 28 13.06 16.69 -2.96
C THR A 28 12.43 17.73 -3.88
N GLY A 29 11.23 18.23 -3.56
CA GLY A 29 10.53 19.24 -4.37
C GLY A 29 10.15 18.72 -5.76
N ALA A 30 9.88 17.41 -5.87
CA ALA A 30 9.53 16.78 -7.13
C ALA A 30 8.26 17.41 -7.75
N LYS A 31 8.16 17.39 -9.08
CA LYS A 31 7.02 17.97 -9.81
C LYS A 31 5.71 17.49 -9.19
N LYS A 32 4.73 18.39 -9.09
CA LYS A 32 3.42 18.17 -8.44
C LYS A 32 2.73 16.87 -8.91
N GLU A 33 2.97 16.48 -10.15
CA GLU A 33 2.52 15.25 -10.81
C GLU A 33 2.95 13.97 -10.05
N TYR A 34 4.20 13.91 -9.57
CA TYR A 34 4.73 12.74 -8.87
C TYR A 34 4.18 12.60 -7.45
N ILE A 35 4.00 13.71 -6.75
CA ILE A 35 3.39 13.71 -5.40
C ILE A 35 1.95 13.20 -5.48
N LEU A 36 1.20 13.67 -6.47
CA LEU A 36 -0.20 13.27 -6.70
C LEU A 36 -0.30 11.78 -7.08
N ALA A 37 0.63 11.28 -7.90
CA ALA A 37 0.72 9.86 -8.24
C ALA A 37 1.00 8.98 -7.00
N VAL A 38 1.86 9.43 -6.09
CA VAL A 38 2.17 8.68 -4.86
C VAL A 38 0.98 8.70 -3.90
N MET A 39 0.27 9.81 -3.77
CA MET A 39 -0.98 9.89 -3.00
C MET A 39 -2.07 8.98 -3.58
N PHE A 40 -2.20 8.92 -4.91
CA PHE A 40 -3.11 8.01 -5.58
C PHE A 40 -2.74 6.54 -5.31
N CYS A 41 -1.46 6.20 -5.38
CA CYS A 41 -0.98 4.85 -5.10
C CYS A 41 -1.23 4.46 -3.63
N LEU A 42 -1.08 5.39 -2.69
CA LEU A 42 -1.40 5.19 -1.27
C LEU A 42 -2.88 4.89 -1.00
N ILE A 43 -3.78 5.33 -1.87
CA ILE A 43 -5.22 5.03 -1.77
C ILE A 43 -5.55 3.73 -2.50
N VAL A 44 -5.05 3.57 -3.74
CA VAL A 44 -5.36 2.41 -4.58
C VAL A 44 -4.80 1.11 -4.01
N VAL A 45 -3.57 1.12 -3.51
CA VAL A 45 -2.90 -0.07 -2.97
C VAL A 45 -3.70 -0.72 -1.82
N PRO A 46 -4.08 0.00 -0.75
CA PRO A 46 -4.90 -0.60 0.31
C PRO A 46 -6.30 -1.00 -0.18
N SER A 47 -6.92 -0.26 -1.12
CA SER A 47 -8.20 -0.65 -1.70
C SER A 47 -8.12 -1.98 -2.46
N VAL A 48 -7.11 -2.17 -3.30
CA VAL A 48 -6.90 -3.42 -4.06
C VAL A 48 -6.60 -4.58 -3.11
N ILE A 49 -5.75 -4.36 -2.10
CA ILE A 49 -5.45 -5.37 -1.07
C ILE A 49 -6.71 -5.76 -0.31
N TYR A 50 -7.56 -4.79 0.06
CA TYR A 50 -8.81 -5.05 0.79
C TYR A 50 -9.80 -5.85 -0.06
N VAL A 51 -9.98 -5.48 -1.34
CA VAL A 51 -10.81 -6.24 -2.29
C VAL A 51 -10.25 -7.65 -2.50
N PHE A 52 -8.93 -7.82 -2.53
CA PHE A 52 -8.29 -9.12 -2.67
C PHE A 52 -8.51 -10.01 -1.43
N ILE A 53 -8.39 -9.46 -0.22
CA ILE A 53 -8.70 -10.16 1.04
C ILE A 53 -10.18 -10.55 1.09
N TRP A 54 -11.06 -9.68 0.61
CA TRP A 54 -12.50 -9.94 0.51
C TRP A 54 -12.82 -11.08 -0.46
N PHE A 55 -12.25 -11.05 -1.67
CA PHE A 55 -12.44 -12.08 -2.70
C PHE A 55 -11.88 -13.43 -2.27
N THR A 56 -10.68 -13.44 -1.70
CA THR A 56 -10.02 -14.68 -1.26
C THR A 56 -10.64 -15.25 0.01
N ASN A 57 -11.60 -14.56 0.63
CA ASN A 57 -12.29 -14.94 1.87
C ASN A 57 -11.34 -15.46 2.96
N LEU A 58 -10.08 -15.00 2.93
CA LEU A 58 -9.01 -15.43 3.81
C LEU A 58 -9.35 -15.11 5.27
N THR A 59 -10.38 -14.32 5.52
CA THR A 59 -10.87 -13.96 6.86
C THR A 59 -12.03 -14.83 7.37
N LYS A 60 -12.64 -15.71 6.54
CA LYS A 60 -13.54 -16.74 7.08
C LYS A 60 -12.72 -17.85 7.76
N LYS A 61 -13.23 -18.30 8.91
CA LYS A 61 -12.57 -19.18 9.90
C LYS A 61 -11.97 -20.41 9.25
#